data_AF-A0A522WQW2-F1
#
_entry.id   AF-A0A522WQW2-F1
#
_cell.length_a   1.000
_cell.length_b   1.000
_cell.length_c   1.000
_cell.angle_alpha   90.00
_cell.angle_beta   90.00
_cell.angle_gamma   90.00
#
_symmetry.space_group_name_H-M   'P 1'
#
loop_
_entity.id
_entity.type
_entity.pdbx_description
1 polymer ?
#
loop_
_entity_poly.entity_id
_entity_poly.type
_entity_poly.pdbx_seq_one_letter_code
_entity_poly.pdbx_strand_id
1 'polypeptide(L)'
;MEKALDGMTAVLPPEQGDQRAQVASVRDALARYVASFRDMVGRQTSAGLGYTDGALGEMRAAAQKMEEAVRQADQPRLAVQLLLMRSAEREFLARRPAQDRADWAARAADFQRAIQASDLAGAMRPAVLDRLAVYQTAFQSAADAIQAVGAAEKVMIQVHRQVLEPSLNALAAQTRADMTVAQDLANAVTARADRLATVIEIGGFAVVVVVGLLLAHSIYRPLNDMTRVMQRLAAGGTDTVIPAQERRDEVGAMARSVQVFRDAMREAERLRLAQEESHRRAEQEKAAAMLAMADDFDASVKTKVAEVDKATIGIRSTAQAMASRSERSGSRSLDVGEAARISTERAAVAAEATRQLALAVNEIAQQVGHSTEIARKTVEDVNATAVQMQGLSGSVQSIGEIVKLINDIAAQTNLLALNATIEAARAGEAGKGFAVVAGEVKNLANQTARATDDIARQVSEIQESSRRMGASITGVVDIIRSLDEISSAIASAVQQQEAATREIASNIDEVAHQADAVSKSVGELSKASALTCAGTVRVIWSAKSLTSVVDSLTGETDNFLLRVRQ
;
A
#
# COMPACT_ATOMS: atom_id res chain seq x y z
N MET A 1 -1.63 -10.86 19.21
CA MET A 1 -2.29 -10.01 20.22
C MET A 1 -2.81 -10.82 21.40
N GLU A 2 -3.59 -11.88 21.22
CA GLU A 2 -4.10 -12.70 22.35
C GLU A 2 -3.00 -13.14 23.32
N LYS A 3 -1.88 -13.70 22.82
CA LYS A 3 -0.72 -14.05 23.65
C LYS A 3 -0.14 -12.87 24.47
N ALA A 4 -0.22 -11.65 23.94
CA ALA A 4 0.23 -10.46 24.65
C ALA A 4 -0.77 -10.06 25.75
N LEU A 5 -2.07 -10.15 25.48
CA LEU A 5 -3.13 -9.91 26.48
C LEU A 5 -3.11 -10.98 27.59
N ASP A 6 -2.81 -12.24 27.26
CA ASP A 6 -2.61 -13.32 28.24
C ASP A 6 -1.39 -13.04 29.12
N GLY A 7 -0.27 -12.62 28.51
CA GLY A 7 0.93 -12.19 29.24
C GLY A 7 0.64 -11.02 30.18
N MET A 8 -0.11 -10.01 29.74
CA MET A 8 -0.51 -8.88 30.59
C MET A 8 -1.40 -9.33 31.76
N THR A 9 -2.38 -10.19 31.51
CA THR A 9 -3.29 -10.68 32.57
C THR A 9 -2.54 -11.53 33.61
N ALA A 10 -1.54 -12.30 33.19
CA ALA A 10 -0.73 -13.15 34.06
C ALA A 10 0.22 -12.38 34.98
N VAL A 11 0.67 -11.19 34.58
CA VAL A 11 1.59 -10.34 35.35
C VAL A 11 0.84 -9.41 36.32
N LEU A 12 -0.46 -9.17 36.09
CA LEU A 12 -1.29 -8.29 36.93
C LEU A 12 -1.72 -8.99 38.24
N PRO A 13 -1.41 -8.43 39.43
CA PRO A 13 -1.86 -8.92 40.73
C PRO A 13 -3.40 -8.99 40.84
N PRO A 14 -3.97 -9.88 41.69
CA PRO A 14 -5.42 -10.01 41.88
C PRO A 14 -6.10 -8.72 42.37
N GLU A 15 -5.36 -7.84 43.05
CA GLU A 15 -5.86 -6.61 43.66
C GLU A 15 -6.06 -5.46 42.64
N GLN A 16 -5.58 -5.60 41.40
CA GLN A 16 -5.74 -4.60 40.33
C GLN A 16 -6.97 -4.88 39.44
N GLY A 17 -8.16 -4.86 40.06
CA GLY A 17 -9.44 -5.18 39.42
C GLY A 17 -9.74 -4.35 38.16
N ASP A 18 -9.47 -3.05 38.19
CA ASP A 18 -9.75 -2.13 37.08
C ASP A 18 -8.89 -2.40 35.84
N GLN A 19 -7.61 -2.75 36.02
CA GLN A 19 -6.71 -3.06 34.90
C GLN A 19 -7.05 -4.41 34.26
N ARG A 20 -7.43 -5.42 35.06
CA ARG A 20 -7.94 -6.69 34.50
C ARG A 20 -9.24 -6.47 33.73
N ALA A 21 -10.13 -5.58 34.19
CA ALA A 21 -11.35 -5.23 33.48
C ALA A 21 -11.07 -4.53 32.13
N GLN A 22 -10.07 -3.64 32.07
CA GLN A 22 -9.66 -3.00 30.81
C GLN A 22 -9.00 -3.97 29.83
N VAL A 23 -8.13 -4.87 30.30
CA VAL A 23 -7.54 -5.92 29.46
C VAL A 23 -8.63 -6.87 28.92
N ALA A 24 -9.64 -7.19 29.73
CA ALA A 24 -10.81 -7.95 29.29
C ALA A 24 -11.65 -7.17 28.25
N SER A 25 -11.83 -5.87 28.43
CA SER A 25 -12.53 -5.01 27.46
C SER A 25 -11.81 -4.97 26.10
N VAL A 26 -10.48 -4.83 26.09
CA VAL A 26 -9.68 -4.91 24.85
C VAL A 26 -9.77 -6.30 24.21
N ARG A 27 -9.80 -7.37 25.01
CA ARG A 27 -9.99 -8.74 24.52
C ARG A 27 -11.35 -8.90 23.83
N ASP A 28 -12.42 -8.43 24.45
CA ASP A 28 -13.76 -8.46 23.86
C ASP A 28 -13.85 -7.62 22.59
N ALA A 29 -13.24 -6.43 22.58
CA ALA A 29 -13.19 -5.56 21.41
C ALA A 29 -12.43 -6.22 20.25
N LEU A 30 -11.30 -6.87 20.55
CA LEU A 30 -10.52 -7.62 19.58
C LEU A 30 -11.30 -8.82 19.04
N ALA A 31 -12.00 -9.56 19.90
CA ALA A 31 -12.82 -10.70 19.48
C ALA A 31 -13.94 -10.27 18.51
N ARG A 32 -14.61 -9.14 18.79
CA ARG A 32 -15.63 -8.56 17.89
C ARG A 32 -15.02 -8.14 16.55
N TYR A 33 -13.84 -7.50 16.58
CA TYR A 33 -13.14 -7.12 15.36
C TYR A 33 -12.75 -8.34 14.52
N VAL A 34 -12.17 -9.37 15.14
CA VAL A 34 -11.81 -10.63 14.47
C VAL A 34 -13.05 -11.33 13.89
N ALA A 35 -14.18 -11.33 14.61
CA ALA A 35 -15.43 -11.89 14.09
C ALA A 35 -15.92 -11.11 12.86
N SER A 36 -15.88 -9.78 12.88
CA SER A 36 -16.25 -8.95 11.73
C SER A 36 -15.31 -9.12 10.54
N PHE A 37 -14.01 -9.28 10.79
CA PHE A 37 -13.02 -9.59 9.75
C PHE A 37 -13.27 -10.96 9.12
N ARG A 38 -13.60 -11.98 9.93
CA ARG A 38 -13.93 -13.32 9.43
C ARG A 38 -15.20 -13.30 8.57
N ASP A 39 -16.23 -12.56 8.96
CA ASP A 39 -17.45 -12.38 8.16
C ASP A 39 -17.14 -11.68 6.83
N MET A 40 -16.34 -10.61 6.85
CA MET A 40 -15.90 -9.91 5.64
C MET A 40 -15.12 -10.83 4.70
N VAL A 41 -14.14 -11.59 5.20
CA VAL A 41 -13.37 -12.55 4.40
C VAL A 41 -14.27 -13.64 3.83
N GLY A 42 -15.23 -14.14 4.61
CA GLY A 42 -16.22 -15.11 4.15
C GLY A 42 -17.03 -14.58 2.96
N ARG A 43 -17.58 -13.36 3.09
CA ARG A 43 -18.33 -12.69 2.01
C ARG A 43 -17.48 -12.39 0.80
N GLN A 44 -16.22 -11.96 1.00
CA GLN A 44 -15.28 -11.73 -0.09
C GLN A 44 -14.95 -13.02 -0.85
N THR A 45 -14.82 -14.13 -0.12
CA THR A 45 -14.59 -15.45 -0.72
C THR A 45 -15.80 -15.91 -1.54
N SER A 46 -17.02 -15.72 -1.03
CA SER A 46 -18.26 -16.01 -1.78
C SER A 46 -18.45 -15.11 -3.00
N ALA A 47 -18.07 -13.83 -2.91
CA ALA A 47 -18.08 -12.92 -4.06
C ALA A 47 -17.06 -13.30 -5.13
N GLY A 48 -15.89 -13.80 -4.71
CA GLY A 48 -14.79 -14.24 -5.56
C GLY A 48 -13.50 -13.48 -5.26
N LEU A 49 -12.40 -14.21 -5.03
CA LEU A 49 -11.06 -13.64 -4.83
C LEU A 49 -10.26 -13.53 -6.14
N GLY A 50 -10.70 -14.22 -7.20
CA GLY A 50 -9.99 -14.36 -8.46
C GLY A 50 -10.88 -14.21 -9.68
N TYR A 51 -10.36 -14.63 -10.84
CA TYR A 51 -11.07 -14.45 -12.10
C TYR A 51 -12.22 -15.46 -12.31
N THR A 52 -12.11 -16.64 -11.71
CA THR A 52 -12.99 -17.80 -11.94
C THR A 52 -13.86 -18.17 -10.75
N ASP A 53 -13.68 -17.53 -9.60
CA ASP A 53 -14.21 -18.03 -8.34
C ASP A 53 -15.38 -17.17 -7.86
N GLY A 54 -16.26 -17.79 -7.06
CA GLY A 54 -17.41 -17.12 -6.47
C GLY A 54 -18.44 -16.61 -7.49
N ALA A 55 -19.34 -15.76 -7.02
CA ALA A 55 -20.42 -15.20 -7.83
C ALA A 55 -19.90 -14.40 -9.05
N LEU A 56 -18.76 -13.72 -8.92
CA LEU A 56 -18.11 -13.02 -10.02
C LEU A 56 -17.60 -13.98 -11.12
N GLY A 57 -17.06 -15.13 -10.73
CA GLY A 57 -16.66 -16.19 -11.65
C GLY A 57 -17.84 -16.77 -12.42
N GLU A 58 -18.93 -17.10 -11.71
CA GLU A 58 -20.16 -17.62 -12.29
C GLU A 58 -20.80 -16.63 -13.27
N MET A 59 -20.83 -15.35 -12.91
CA MET A 59 -21.31 -14.28 -13.79
C MET A 59 -20.49 -14.18 -15.08
N ARG A 60 -19.16 -14.21 -14.99
CA ARG A 60 -18.29 -14.20 -16.19
C ARG A 60 -18.49 -15.43 -17.06
N ALA A 61 -18.65 -16.61 -16.47
CA ALA A 61 -18.92 -17.84 -17.20
C ALA A 61 -20.28 -17.78 -17.91
N ALA A 62 -21.31 -17.20 -17.26
CA ALA A 62 -22.61 -16.98 -17.87
C ALA A 62 -22.54 -15.95 -19.02
N ALA A 63 -21.80 -14.86 -18.83
CA ALA A 63 -21.55 -13.86 -19.87
C ALA A 63 -20.87 -14.46 -21.11
N GLN A 64 -19.84 -15.30 -20.93
CA GLN A 64 -19.16 -16.00 -22.04
C GLN A 64 -20.11 -16.93 -22.80
N LYS A 65 -20.95 -17.68 -22.09
CA LYS A 65 -21.97 -18.54 -22.72
C LYS A 65 -23.00 -17.72 -23.50
N MET A 66 -23.34 -16.52 -23.01
CA MET A 66 -24.23 -15.59 -23.71
C MET A 66 -23.56 -15.02 -24.97
N GLU A 67 -22.30 -14.60 -24.89
CA GLU A 67 -21.50 -14.13 -26.03
C GLU A 67 -21.41 -15.19 -27.12
N GLU A 68 -21.17 -16.45 -26.76
CA GLU A 68 -21.15 -17.55 -27.71
C GLU A 68 -22.52 -17.78 -28.37
N ALA A 69 -23.61 -17.69 -27.61
CA ALA A 69 -24.95 -17.86 -28.18
C ALA A 69 -25.37 -16.73 -29.11
N VAL A 70 -24.98 -15.49 -28.81
CA VAL A 70 -25.21 -14.35 -29.71
C VAL A 70 -24.35 -14.47 -30.98
N ARG A 71 -23.12 -14.98 -30.86
CA ARG A 71 -22.26 -15.26 -32.01
C ARG A 71 -22.87 -16.33 -32.93
N GLN A 72 -23.40 -17.40 -32.36
CA GLN A 72 -24.07 -18.47 -33.12
C GLN A 72 -25.40 -18.02 -33.75
N ALA A 73 -26.08 -17.05 -33.12
CA ALA A 73 -27.29 -16.45 -33.65
C ALA A 73 -27.04 -15.59 -34.90
N ASP A 74 -25.82 -15.06 -35.08
CA ASP A 74 -25.37 -14.25 -36.21
C ASP A 74 -26.32 -13.08 -36.55
N GLN A 75 -26.78 -12.38 -35.50
CA GLN A 75 -27.69 -11.23 -35.60
C GLN A 75 -26.96 -9.96 -35.12
N PRO A 76 -26.62 -9.01 -36.01
CA PRO A 76 -25.87 -7.80 -35.65
C PRO A 76 -26.54 -6.99 -34.53
N ARG A 77 -27.88 -6.89 -34.57
CA ARG A 77 -28.66 -6.18 -33.56
C ARG A 77 -28.53 -6.77 -32.16
N LEU A 78 -28.44 -8.10 -32.05
CA LEU A 78 -28.22 -8.78 -30.78
C LEU A 78 -26.78 -8.58 -30.28
N ALA A 79 -25.80 -8.59 -31.18
CA ALA A 79 -24.40 -8.31 -30.81
C ALA A 79 -24.24 -6.91 -30.19
N VAL A 80 -24.84 -5.88 -30.79
CA VAL A 80 -24.80 -4.51 -30.25
C VAL A 80 -25.49 -4.42 -28.88
N GLN A 81 -26.66 -5.01 -28.72
CA GLN A 81 -27.40 -4.98 -27.46
C GLN A 81 -26.65 -5.74 -26.35
N LEU A 82 -26.00 -6.86 -26.69
CA LEU A 82 -25.13 -7.58 -25.75
C LEU A 82 -23.92 -6.72 -25.34
N LEU A 83 -23.28 -6.01 -26.27
CA LEU A 83 -22.17 -5.12 -25.97
C LEU A 83 -22.57 -4.00 -25.00
N LEU A 84 -23.74 -3.38 -25.20
CA LEU A 84 -24.27 -2.37 -24.28
C LEU A 84 -24.51 -2.95 -22.88
N MET A 85 -25.04 -4.17 -22.80
CA MET A 85 -25.25 -4.88 -21.54
C MET A 85 -23.92 -5.23 -20.85
N ARG A 86 -22.89 -5.63 -21.61
CA ARG A 86 -21.53 -5.90 -21.09
C ARG A 86 -20.82 -4.62 -20.64
N SER A 87 -21.07 -3.50 -21.32
CA SER A 87 -20.57 -2.18 -20.88
C SER A 87 -21.17 -1.80 -19.52
N ALA A 88 -22.50 -1.93 -19.37
CA ALA A 88 -23.18 -1.66 -18.11
C ALA A 88 -22.70 -2.58 -16.97
N GLU A 89 -22.35 -3.85 -17.27
CA GLU A 89 -21.77 -4.76 -16.27
C GLU A 89 -20.44 -4.21 -15.75
N ARG A 90 -19.54 -3.83 -16.67
CA ARG A 90 -18.22 -3.29 -16.31
C ARG A 90 -18.33 -2.00 -15.51
N GLU A 91 -19.27 -1.15 -15.86
CA GLU A 91 -19.57 0.11 -15.19
C GLU A 91 -20.02 -0.13 -13.73
N PHE A 92 -20.94 -1.08 -13.53
CA PHE A 92 -21.36 -1.52 -12.19
C PHE A 92 -20.19 -2.08 -11.37
N LEU A 93 -19.32 -2.91 -11.95
CA LEU A 93 -18.17 -3.48 -11.23
C LEU A 93 -17.17 -2.41 -10.79
N ALA A 94 -17.00 -1.35 -11.60
CA ALA A 94 -16.07 -0.27 -11.35
C ALA A 94 -16.58 0.69 -10.26
N ARG A 95 -17.85 1.10 -10.32
CA ARG A 95 -18.38 2.15 -9.42
C ARG A 95 -19.17 1.61 -8.23
N ARG A 96 -19.85 0.47 -8.40
CA ARG A 96 -20.69 -0.22 -7.40
C ARG A 96 -21.90 0.54 -6.80
N PRO A 97 -22.50 1.58 -7.41
CA PRO A 97 -23.73 2.18 -6.90
C PRO A 97 -24.96 1.31 -7.23
N ALA A 98 -26.04 1.52 -6.48
CA ALA A 98 -27.32 0.86 -6.73
C ALA A 98 -27.96 1.26 -8.08
N GLN A 99 -27.61 2.44 -8.60
CA GLN A 99 -28.13 2.96 -9.87
C GLN A 99 -27.62 2.14 -11.06
N ASP A 100 -26.35 1.78 -11.09
CA ASP A 100 -25.75 0.98 -12.17
C ASP A 100 -26.35 -0.46 -12.24
N ARG A 101 -26.88 -0.99 -11.12
CA ARG A 101 -27.65 -2.26 -11.10
C ARG A 101 -28.97 -2.13 -11.85
N ALA A 102 -29.66 -1.01 -11.68
CA ALA A 102 -30.91 -0.72 -12.40
C ALA A 102 -30.63 -0.47 -13.89
N ASP A 103 -29.55 0.24 -14.22
CA ASP A 103 -29.13 0.48 -15.60
C ASP A 103 -28.80 -0.84 -16.32
N TRP A 104 -28.08 -1.75 -15.66
CA TRP A 104 -27.83 -3.09 -16.21
C TRP A 104 -29.13 -3.86 -16.46
N ALA A 105 -30.07 -3.83 -15.51
CA ALA A 105 -31.38 -4.49 -15.66
C ALA A 105 -32.18 -3.91 -16.84
N ALA A 106 -32.12 -2.60 -17.07
CA ALA A 106 -32.73 -1.95 -18.23
C ALA A 106 -32.10 -2.44 -19.54
N ARG A 107 -30.76 -2.54 -19.61
CA ARG A 107 -30.07 -3.10 -20.79
C ARG A 107 -30.42 -4.56 -21.03
N ALA A 108 -30.58 -5.35 -19.98
CA ALA A 108 -31.01 -6.74 -20.10
C ALA A 108 -32.45 -6.85 -20.64
N ALA A 109 -33.35 -5.95 -20.23
CA ALA A 109 -34.70 -5.87 -20.79
C ALA A 109 -34.70 -5.39 -22.27
N ASP A 110 -33.84 -4.45 -22.63
CA ASP A 110 -33.63 -4.03 -24.03
C ASP A 110 -33.17 -5.20 -24.91
N PHE A 111 -32.19 -5.97 -24.41
CA PHE A 111 -31.68 -7.16 -25.07
C PHE A 111 -32.76 -8.23 -25.21
N GLN A 112 -33.57 -8.47 -24.17
CA GLN A 112 -34.71 -9.40 -24.24
C GLN A 112 -35.74 -8.98 -25.31
N ARG A 113 -36.06 -7.69 -25.38
CA ARG A 113 -36.95 -7.14 -26.43
C ARG A 113 -36.34 -7.32 -27.82
N ALA A 114 -35.03 -7.12 -27.97
CA ALA A 114 -34.33 -7.35 -29.22
C ALA A 114 -34.36 -8.82 -29.66
N ILE A 115 -34.25 -9.78 -28.73
CA ILE A 115 -34.43 -11.22 -29.03
C ILE A 115 -35.84 -11.49 -29.56
N GLN A 116 -36.87 -10.93 -28.90
CA GLN A 116 -38.25 -11.14 -29.31
C GLN A 116 -38.57 -10.54 -30.70
N ALA A 117 -37.93 -9.42 -31.04
CA ALA A 117 -38.09 -8.75 -32.32
C ALA A 117 -37.17 -9.29 -33.43
N SER A 118 -36.36 -10.31 -33.16
CA SER A 118 -35.39 -10.86 -34.12
C SER A 118 -35.95 -12.06 -34.90
N ASP A 119 -35.39 -12.28 -36.09
CA ASP A 119 -35.74 -13.41 -36.97
C ASP A 119 -35.09 -14.74 -36.55
N LEU A 120 -34.81 -14.92 -35.26
CA LEU A 120 -34.25 -16.18 -34.74
C LEU A 120 -35.20 -17.34 -35.00
N ALA A 121 -34.71 -18.34 -35.75
CA ALA A 121 -35.46 -19.52 -36.14
C ALA A 121 -35.52 -20.61 -35.06
N GLY A 122 -36.66 -21.30 -34.99
CA GLY A 122 -36.81 -22.57 -34.27
C GLY A 122 -36.34 -22.57 -32.81
N ALA A 123 -35.49 -23.55 -32.46
CA ALA A 123 -35.00 -23.78 -31.09
C ALA A 123 -33.95 -22.75 -30.62
N MET A 124 -33.48 -21.85 -31.48
CA MET A 124 -32.42 -20.88 -31.12
C MET A 124 -32.95 -19.79 -30.18
N ARG A 125 -34.15 -19.26 -30.44
CA ARG A 125 -34.76 -18.22 -29.61
C ARG A 125 -34.90 -18.63 -28.13
N PRO A 126 -35.51 -19.79 -27.78
CA PRO A 126 -35.57 -20.22 -26.38
C PRO A 126 -34.18 -20.47 -25.79
N ALA A 127 -33.22 -21.02 -26.55
CA ALA A 127 -31.86 -21.24 -26.05
C ALA A 127 -31.08 -19.94 -25.74
N VAL A 128 -31.36 -18.85 -26.46
CA VAL A 128 -30.78 -17.52 -26.18
C VAL A 128 -31.47 -16.87 -24.97
N LEU A 129 -32.80 -17.01 -24.84
CA LEU A 129 -33.55 -16.52 -23.67
C LEU A 129 -33.15 -17.24 -22.38
N ASP A 130 -32.94 -18.56 -22.41
CA ASP A 130 -32.50 -19.33 -21.25
C ASP A 130 -31.11 -18.88 -20.78
N ARG A 131 -30.19 -18.65 -21.73
CA ARG A 131 -28.85 -18.12 -21.40
C ARG A 131 -28.90 -16.70 -20.84
N LEU A 132 -29.81 -15.86 -21.34
CA LEU A 132 -30.04 -14.53 -20.78
C LEU A 132 -30.54 -14.63 -19.34
N ALA A 133 -31.48 -15.52 -19.04
CA ALA A 133 -31.99 -15.72 -17.69
C ALA A 133 -30.91 -16.22 -16.71
N VAL A 134 -30.05 -17.15 -17.16
CA VAL A 134 -28.89 -17.60 -16.39
C VAL A 134 -27.93 -16.44 -16.11
N TYR A 135 -27.63 -15.62 -17.12
CA TYR A 135 -26.74 -14.48 -16.97
C TYR A 135 -27.33 -13.38 -16.08
N GLN A 136 -28.62 -13.08 -16.19
CA GLN A 136 -29.33 -12.21 -15.25
C GLN A 136 -29.22 -12.71 -13.82
N THR A 137 -29.49 -13.99 -13.58
CA THR A 137 -29.38 -14.58 -12.24
C THR A 137 -27.96 -14.48 -11.70
N ALA A 138 -26.96 -14.80 -12.52
CA ALA A 138 -25.56 -14.73 -12.12
C ALA A 138 -25.10 -13.30 -11.84
N PHE A 139 -25.54 -12.31 -12.64
CA PHE A 139 -25.28 -10.90 -12.38
C PHE A 139 -25.90 -10.43 -11.07
N GLN A 140 -27.16 -10.80 -10.80
CA GLN A 140 -27.83 -10.42 -9.54
C GLN A 140 -27.11 -11.02 -8.33
N SER A 141 -26.73 -12.30 -8.41
CA SER A 141 -25.93 -12.97 -7.37
C SER A 141 -24.59 -12.26 -7.12
N ALA A 142 -23.87 -11.89 -8.20
CA ALA A 142 -22.62 -11.15 -8.10
C ALA A 142 -22.81 -9.74 -7.50
N ALA A 143 -23.87 -9.03 -7.91
CA ALA A 143 -24.21 -7.71 -7.40
C ALA A 143 -24.53 -7.75 -5.89
N ASP A 144 -25.33 -8.73 -5.47
CA ASP A 144 -25.66 -8.95 -4.06
C ASP A 144 -24.42 -9.31 -3.23
N ALA A 145 -23.54 -10.17 -3.76
CA ALA A 145 -22.29 -10.53 -3.10
C ALA A 145 -21.35 -9.33 -2.93
N ILE A 146 -21.20 -8.48 -3.95
CA ILE A 146 -20.41 -7.24 -3.89
C ILE A 146 -20.97 -6.27 -2.85
N GLN A 147 -22.30 -6.09 -2.81
CA GLN A 147 -22.94 -5.24 -1.81
C GLN A 147 -22.77 -5.78 -0.39
N ALA A 148 -22.89 -7.11 -0.22
CA ALA A 148 -22.68 -7.78 1.05
C ALA A 148 -21.25 -7.58 1.59
N VAL A 149 -20.24 -7.63 0.71
CA VAL A 149 -18.85 -7.29 1.07
C VAL A 149 -18.75 -5.85 1.55
N GLY A 150 -19.27 -4.88 0.78
CA GLY A 150 -19.21 -3.47 1.16
C GLY A 150 -19.95 -3.15 2.46
N ALA A 151 -21.04 -3.87 2.75
CA ALA A 151 -21.74 -3.75 4.03
C ALA A 151 -20.92 -4.32 5.20
N ALA A 152 -20.28 -5.47 5.02
CA ALA A 152 -19.44 -6.08 6.05
C ALA A 152 -18.17 -5.25 6.31
N GLU A 153 -17.58 -4.66 5.27
CA GLU A 153 -16.45 -3.72 5.40
C GLU A 153 -16.84 -2.52 6.26
N LYS A 154 -18.01 -1.90 6.01
CA LYS A 154 -18.52 -0.79 6.85
C LYS A 154 -18.69 -1.20 8.31
N VAL A 155 -19.25 -2.38 8.57
CA VAL A 155 -19.40 -2.92 9.94
C VAL A 155 -18.02 -3.11 10.60
N MET A 156 -17.05 -3.68 9.89
CA MET A 156 -15.70 -3.88 10.41
C MET A 156 -15.02 -2.55 10.75
N ILE A 157 -15.11 -1.55 9.86
CA ILE A 157 -14.59 -0.19 10.11
C ILE A 157 -15.28 0.43 11.33
N GLN A 158 -16.60 0.25 11.47
CA GLN A 158 -17.35 0.75 12.61
C GLN A 158 -16.90 0.08 13.92
N VAL A 159 -16.72 -1.24 13.94
CA VAL A 159 -16.21 -1.99 15.11
C VAL A 159 -14.79 -1.53 15.47
N HIS A 160 -13.93 -1.31 14.47
CA HIS A 160 -12.59 -0.78 14.70
C HIS A 160 -12.64 0.58 15.40
N ARG A 161 -13.36 1.53 14.82
CA ARG A 161 -13.40 2.94 15.26
C ARG A 161 -14.18 3.16 16.55
N GLN A 162 -15.28 2.43 16.75
CA GLN A 162 -16.18 2.65 17.89
C GLN A 162 -15.90 1.73 19.08
N VAL A 163 -15.21 0.60 18.86
CA VAL A 163 -15.01 -0.42 19.92
C VAL A 163 -13.53 -0.67 20.17
N LEU A 164 -12.75 -1.05 19.15
CA LEU A 164 -11.36 -1.45 19.33
C LEU A 164 -10.44 -0.27 19.67
N GLU A 165 -10.48 0.79 18.87
CA GLU A 165 -9.63 1.97 19.06
C GLU A 165 -9.87 2.66 20.42
N PRO A 166 -11.12 2.92 20.87
CA PRO A 166 -11.36 3.50 22.20
C PRO A 166 -10.86 2.60 23.33
N SER A 167 -11.03 1.28 23.22
CA SER A 167 -10.57 0.32 24.25
C SER A 167 -9.04 0.29 24.36
N LEU A 168 -8.33 0.35 23.22
CA LEU A 168 -6.88 0.44 23.19
C LEU A 168 -6.39 1.78 23.75
N ASN A 169 -7.05 2.88 23.40
CA ASN A 169 -6.71 4.21 23.90
C ASN A 169 -6.94 4.32 25.42
N ALA A 170 -8.02 3.75 25.94
CA ALA A 170 -8.29 3.70 27.38
C ALA A 170 -7.20 2.93 28.14
N LEU A 171 -6.81 1.74 27.63
CA LEU A 171 -5.72 0.95 28.22
C LEU A 171 -4.37 1.71 28.18
N ALA A 172 -4.07 2.41 27.09
CA ALA A 172 -2.86 3.21 26.96
C ALA A 172 -2.86 4.43 27.88
N ALA A 173 -4.00 5.11 28.04
CA ALA A 173 -4.15 6.25 28.95
C ALA A 173 -3.97 5.82 30.42
N GLN A 174 -4.56 4.69 30.80
CA GLN A 174 -4.40 4.13 32.14
C GLN A 174 -2.95 3.74 32.42
N THR A 175 -2.30 3.03 31.49
CA THR A 175 -0.88 2.63 31.64
C THR A 175 0.03 3.86 31.83
N ARG A 176 -0.26 4.98 31.16
CA ARG A 176 0.46 6.25 31.38
C ARG A 176 0.19 6.83 32.76
N ALA A 177 -1.05 6.83 33.22
CA ALA A 177 -1.40 7.30 34.56
C ALA A 177 -0.68 6.46 35.64
N ASP A 178 -0.63 5.13 35.48
CA ASP A 178 0.04 4.24 36.42
C ASP A 178 1.56 4.45 36.42
N MET A 179 2.17 4.71 35.26
CA MET A 179 3.58 5.09 35.18
C MET A 179 3.88 6.38 35.94
N THR A 180 2.99 7.38 35.89
CA THR A 180 3.18 8.63 36.65
C THR A 180 3.08 8.42 38.16
N VAL A 181 2.10 7.62 38.62
CA VAL A 181 1.96 7.28 40.05
C VAL A 181 3.18 6.50 40.56
N ALA A 182 3.71 5.56 39.77
CA ALA A 182 4.91 4.81 40.13
C ALA A 182 6.16 5.70 40.21
N GLN A 183 6.28 6.69 39.32
CA GLN A 183 7.36 7.69 39.35
C GLN A 183 7.25 8.59 40.59
N ASP A 184 6.04 9.03 40.96
CA ASP A 184 5.81 9.84 42.15
C ASP A 184 6.13 9.07 43.45
N LEU A 185 5.78 7.78 43.51
CA LEU A 185 6.10 6.92 44.65
C LEU A 185 7.63 6.71 44.77
N ALA A 186 8.32 6.48 43.66
CA ALA A 186 9.78 6.34 43.63
C ALA A 186 10.47 7.62 44.11
N ASN A 187 10.02 8.79 43.64
CA ASN A 187 10.51 10.10 44.08
C ASN A 187 10.23 10.37 45.57
N ALA A 188 9.09 9.90 46.09
CA ALA A 188 8.77 10.03 47.51
C ALA A 188 9.68 9.16 48.42
N VAL A 189 10.10 7.98 47.94
CA VAL A 189 11.03 7.09 48.65
C VAL A 189 12.44 7.69 48.68
N THR A 190 12.95 8.20 47.55
CA THR A 190 14.26 8.86 47.50
C THR A 190 14.30 10.10 48.39
N ALA A 191 13.25 10.95 48.36
CA ALA A 191 13.15 12.12 49.23
C ALA A 191 13.02 11.80 50.73
N ARG A 192 12.63 10.58 51.12
CA ARG A 192 12.66 10.12 52.52
C ARG A 192 14.07 9.68 52.92
N ALA A 193 14.79 8.99 52.02
CA ALA A 193 16.16 8.56 52.25
C ALA A 193 17.10 9.78 52.47
N ASP A 194 16.99 10.81 51.64
CA ASP A 194 17.84 12.02 51.73
C ASP A 194 17.60 12.81 53.03
N ARG A 195 16.36 12.86 53.52
CA ARG A 195 16.03 13.51 54.80
C ARG A 195 16.62 12.78 56.01
N LEU A 196 16.62 11.45 55.99
CA LEU A 196 17.23 10.64 57.05
C LEU A 196 18.76 10.82 57.05
N ALA A 197 19.40 10.84 55.89
CA ALA A 197 20.84 11.10 55.77
C ALA A 197 21.23 12.47 56.36
N THR A 198 20.48 13.52 56.04
CA THR A 198 20.72 14.89 56.55
C THR A 198 20.60 14.97 58.08
N VAL A 199 19.64 14.26 58.69
CA VAL A 199 19.47 14.23 60.16
C VAL A 199 20.65 13.53 60.85
N ILE A 200 21.18 12.45 60.25
CA ILE A 200 22.33 11.72 60.78
C ILE A 200 23.59 12.59 60.74
N GLU A 201 23.82 13.33 59.66
CA GLU A 201 24.97 14.24 59.50
C GLU A 201 24.95 15.38 60.53
N ILE A 202 23.80 16.03 60.72
CA ILE A 202 23.64 17.10 61.72
C ILE A 202 23.83 16.55 63.15
N GLY A 203 23.30 15.36 63.42
CA GLY A 203 23.47 14.68 64.71
C GLY A 203 24.93 14.35 65.02
N GLY A 204 25.69 13.87 64.03
CA GLY A 204 27.12 13.60 64.17
C GLY A 204 27.95 14.85 64.49
N PHE A 205 27.63 15.96 63.85
CA PHE A 205 28.32 17.24 64.07
C PHE A 205 28.06 17.81 65.48
N ALA A 206 26.84 17.71 65.98
CA ALA A 206 26.48 18.20 67.31
C ALA A 206 27.22 17.45 68.44
N VAL A 207 27.43 16.13 68.30
CA VAL A 207 28.15 15.31 69.28
C VAL A 207 29.62 15.73 69.39
N VAL A 208 30.27 16.03 68.27
CA VAL A 208 31.68 16.47 68.23
C VAL A 208 31.85 17.82 68.95
N VAL A 209 30.91 18.75 68.77
CA VAL A 209 30.96 20.08 69.40
C VAL A 209 30.73 20.00 70.92
N VAL A 210 29.81 19.15 71.39
CA VAL A 210 29.53 18.96 72.83
C VAL A 210 30.72 18.33 73.56
N VAL A 211 31.37 17.33 72.95
CA VAL A 211 32.58 16.70 73.51
C VAL A 211 33.75 17.70 73.61
N GLY A 212 33.88 18.59 72.62
CA GLY A 212 34.91 19.64 72.64
C GLY A 212 34.75 20.67 73.76
N LEU A 213 33.52 21.06 74.10
CA LEU A 213 33.24 22.05 75.15
C LEU A 213 33.42 21.50 76.57
N LEU A 214 33.16 20.21 76.79
CA LEU A 214 33.30 19.55 78.10
C LEU A 214 34.76 19.37 78.54
N LEU A 215 35.68 19.18 77.59
CA LEU A 215 37.12 19.03 77.86
C LEU A 215 37.81 20.36 78.18
N ALA A 216 37.32 21.48 77.64
CA ALA A 216 37.94 22.79 77.80
C ALA A 216 37.74 23.41 79.22
N HIS A 217 36.64 23.09 79.91
CA HIS A 217 36.31 23.69 81.21
C HIS A 217 36.81 22.87 82.43
N SER A 218 37.00 21.56 82.27
CA SER A 218 37.28 20.61 83.36
C SER A 218 38.78 20.43 83.67
N ILE A 219 39.67 20.76 82.73
CA ILE A 219 41.10 20.39 82.82
C ILE A 219 42.04 21.62 82.81
N TYR A 220 41.69 22.71 82.13
CA TYR A 220 42.65 23.77 81.80
C TYR A 220 43.08 24.68 82.96
N ARG A 221 42.18 25.04 83.90
CA ARG A 221 42.50 25.97 85.02
C ARG A 221 43.25 25.32 86.21
N PRO A 222 42.92 24.10 86.66
CA PRO A 222 43.61 23.49 87.82
C PRO A 222 45.05 23.01 87.54
N LEU A 223 45.39 22.71 86.28
CA LEU A 223 46.74 22.25 85.90
C LEU A 223 47.82 23.33 86.03
N ASN A 224 47.46 24.61 85.86
CA ASN A 224 48.43 25.71 85.92
C ASN A 224 48.93 25.99 87.36
N ASP A 225 48.10 25.71 88.38
CA ASP A 225 48.45 25.91 89.79
C ASP A 225 49.31 24.75 90.35
N MET A 226 49.13 23.52 89.86
CA MET A 226 49.97 22.37 90.22
C MET A 226 51.36 22.39 89.60
N THR A 227 51.49 23.02 88.42
CA THR A 227 52.77 23.14 87.71
C THR A 227 53.77 24.03 88.48
N ARG A 228 53.28 25.04 89.23
CA ARG A 228 54.14 25.89 90.10
C ARG A 228 54.64 25.19 91.37
N VAL A 229 53.92 24.17 91.85
CA VAL A 229 54.32 23.38 93.02
C VAL A 229 55.39 22.35 92.65
N MET A 230 55.28 21.71 91.48
CA MET A 230 56.30 20.75 91.01
C MET A 230 57.65 21.40 90.67
N GLN A 231 57.67 22.64 90.19
CA GLN A 231 58.92 23.37 89.95
C GLN A 231 59.68 23.71 91.25
N ARG A 232 58.99 23.84 92.38
CA ARG A 232 59.63 24.05 93.71
C ARG A 232 60.13 22.74 94.33
N LEU A 233 59.43 21.62 94.11
CA LEU A 233 59.87 20.29 94.54
C LEU A 233 61.12 19.82 93.75
N ALA A 234 61.18 20.07 92.44
CA ALA A 234 62.32 19.73 91.61
C ALA A 234 63.61 20.54 91.92
N ALA A 235 63.48 21.68 92.61
CA ALA A 235 64.59 22.54 93.03
C ALA A 235 65.12 22.23 94.45
N GLY A 236 64.63 21.16 95.09
CA GLY A 236 65.15 20.67 96.38
C GLY A 236 64.52 21.29 97.64
N GLY A 237 63.45 22.07 97.52
CA GLY A 237 62.71 22.63 98.66
C GLY A 237 61.62 21.68 99.15
N THR A 238 61.85 20.99 100.27
CA THR A 238 60.89 20.00 100.83
C THR A 238 59.88 20.56 101.83
N ASP A 239 59.84 21.88 102.03
CA ASP A 239 59.00 22.52 103.06
C ASP A 239 57.95 23.45 102.44
N THR A 240 57.06 22.87 101.60
CA THR A 240 56.01 23.63 100.90
C THR A 240 54.64 23.01 101.11
N VAL A 241 53.66 23.82 101.53
CA VAL A 241 52.26 23.39 101.71
C VAL A 241 51.62 23.15 100.34
N ILE A 242 51.10 21.95 100.11
CA ILE A 242 50.41 21.56 98.88
C ILE A 242 48.95 22.04 98.96
N PRO A 243 48.48 22.96 98.09
CA PRO A 243 47.10 23.41 98.10
C PRO A 243 46.13 22.31 97.62
N ALA A 244 44.85 22.42 98.02
CA ALA A 244 43.71 21.60 97.55
C ALA A 244 43.62 20.13 98.02
N GLN A 245 44.22 19.76 99.16
CA GLN A 245 44.19 18.39 99.72
C GLN A 245 42.78 17.88 100.08
N GLU A 246 41.82 18.76 100.34
CA GLU A 246 40.46 18.40 100.76
C GLU A 246 39.49 18.17 99.58
N ARG A 247 39.95 18.32 98.33
CA ARG A 247 39.13 18.01 97.16
C ARG A 247 38.96 16.49 96.98
N ARG A 248 37.74 16.08 96.66
CA ARG A 248 37.34 14.68 96.43
C ARG A 248 37.33 14.28 94.94
N ASP A 249 37.93 15.09 94.08
CA ASP A 249 38.08 14.88 92.63
C ASP A 249 39.52 14.49 92.24
N GLU A 250 39.76 14.27 90.95
CA GLU A 250 41.04 13.80 90.37
C GLU A 250 42.18 14.82 90.58
N VAL A 251 41.87 16.10 90.76
CA VAL A 251 42.85 17.16 91.10
C VAL A 251 43.22 17.08 92.59
N GLY A 252 42.27 16.77 93.47
CA GLY A 252 42.56 16.40 94.86
C GLY A 252 43.32 15.08 94.98
N ALA A 253 43.10 14.13 94.07
CA ALA A 253 43.91 12.93 93.96
C ALA A 253 45.34 13.25 93.52
N MET A 254 45.56 14.18 92.57
CA MET A 254 46.89 14.67 92.20
C MET A 254 47.64 15.35 93.37
N ALA A 255 46.97 16.14 94.21
CA ALA A 255 47.58 16.74 95.41
C ALA A 255 48.04 15.68 96.44
N ARG A 256 47.29 14.57 96.56
CA ARG A 256 47.68 13.39 97.34
C ARG A 256 48.74 12.54 96.62
N SER A 257 48.73 12.51 95.29
CA SER A 257 49.72 11.83 94.47
C SER A 257 51.07 12.56 94.41
N VAL A 258 51.15 13.87 94.66
CA VAL A 258 52.44 14.58 94.88
C VAL A 258 53.08 14.12 96.21
N GLN A 259 52.26 13.76 97.19
CA GLN A 259 52.71 13.14 98.44
C GLN A 259 53.16 11.68 98.21
N VAL A 260 52.52 10.97 97.27
CA VAL A 260 52.90 9.61 96.84
C VAL A 260 54.05 9.61 95.82
N PHE A 261 54.29 10.67 95.05
CA PHE A 261 55.41 10.80 94.10
C PHE A 261 56.76 10.95 94.80
N ARG A 262 56.75 11.51 96.03
CA ARG A 262 57.86 11.38 96.99
C ARG A 262 58.21 9.91 97.26
N ASP A 263 57.21 9.02 97.25
CA ASP A 263 57.33 7.62 97.65
C ASP A 263 57.31 6.62 96.44
N ALA A 264 56.86 7.03 95.26
CA ALA A 264 56.64 6.21 94.05
C ALA A 264 57.76 6.31 92.98
N MET A 265 58.84 7.05 93.25
CA MET A 265 60.12 6.89 92.54
C MET A 265 60.72 5.47 92.69
N ARG A 266 60.12 4.60 93.50
CA ARG A 266 60.57 3.24 93.79
C ARG A 266 59.86 2.12 93.00
N GLU A 267 58.77 2.37 92.25
CA GLU A 267 57.97 1.30 91.60
C GLU A 267 57.78 1.53 90.07
N ALA A 268 58.76 2.12 89.38
CA ALA A 268 58.69 2.43 87.95
C ALA A 268 59.29 1.34 87.02
N GLU A 269 59.78 0.22 87.57
CA GLU A 269 60.43 -0.83 86.76
C GLU A 269 59.47 -1.97 86.38
N ARG A 270 58.33 -2.10 87.06
CA ARG A 270 57.51 -3.32 86.97
C ARG A 270 56.51 -3.37 85.80
N LEU A 271 56.18 -2.23 85.19
CA LEU A 271 55.21 -2.13 84.08
C LEU A 271 55.83 -2.20 82.68
N ARG A 272 57.15 -2.12 82.58
CA ARG A 272 57.86 -2.08 81.29
C ARG A 272 57.86 -3.42 80.55
N LEU A 273 57.71 -4.54 81.28
CA LEU A 273 57.78 -5.90 80.72
C LEU A 273 56.45 -6.43 80.14
N ALA A 274 55.29 -5.84 80.48
CA ALA A 274 53.99 -6.31 79.98
C ALA A 274 53.60 -5.73 78.61
N GLN A 275 54.26 -4.66 78.16
CA GLN A 275 53.92 -3.93 76.92
C GLN A 275 54.59 -4.52 75.67
N GLU A 276 55.69 -5.25 75.84
CA GLU A 276 56.53 -5.76 74.74
C GLU A 276 55.89 -6.98 74.04
N GLU A 277 55.09 -7.79 74.76
CA GLU A 277 54.45 -8.99 74.20
C GLU A 277 53.15 -8.66 73.41
N SER A 278 52.42 -7.61 73.80
CA SER A 278 51.23 -7.12 73.10
C SER A 278 51.59 -6.46 71.75
N HIS A 279 52.70 -5.72 71.69
CA HIS A 279 53.16 -5.06 70.47
C HIS A 279 53.55 -6.07 69.36
N ARG A 280 54.16 -7.20 69.72
CA ARG A 280 54.54 -8.24 68.74
C ARG A 280 53.34 -8.97 68.12
N ARG A 281 52.27 -9.23 68.89
CA ARG A 281 51.06 -9.88 68.36
C ARG A 281 50.27 -8.93 67.44
N ALA A 282 50.16 -7.65 67.81
CA ALA A 282 49.48 -6.64 67.00
C ALA A 282 50.17 -6.39 65.64
N GLU A 283 51.51 -6.38 65.61
CA GLU A 283 52.29 -6.25 64.35
C GLU A 283 52.08 -7.47 63.42
N GLN A 284 52.03 -8.69 63.98
CA GLN A 284 51.80 -9.91 63.20
C GLN A 284 50.37 -9.99 62.64
N GLU A 285 49.35 -9.63 63.44
CA GLU A 285 47.96 -9.58 63.00
C GLU A 285 47.74 -8.51 61.92
N LYS A 286 48.39 -7.34 62.05
CA LYS A 286 48.34 -6.27 61.06
C LYS A 286 49.00 -6.69 59.74
N ALA A 287 50.15 -7.36 59.78
CA ALA A 287 50.81 -7.87 58.58
C ALA A 287 49.98 -8.95 57.87
N ALA A 288 49.37 -9.87 58.62
CA ALA A 288 48.48 -10.89 58.07
C ALA A 288 47.20 -10.30 57.44
N ALA A 289 46.59 -9.31 58.11
CA ALA A 289 45.43 -8.60 57.58
C ALA A 289 45.75 -7.81 56.31
N MET A 290 46.93 -7.19 56.24
CA MET A 290 47.37 -6.41 55.07
C MET A 290 47.68 -7.30 53.86
N LEU A 291 48.24 -8.49 54.08
CA LEU A 291 48.41 -9.51 53.02
C LEU A 291 47.06 -10.04 52.52
N ALA A 292 46.13 -10.35 53.42
CA ALA A 292 44.79 -10.79 53.04
C ALA A 292 44.03 -9.72 52.24
N MET A 293 44.13 -8.44 52.62
CA MET A 293 43.57 -7.32 51.85
C MET A 293 44.25 -7.15 50.48
N ALA A 294 45.57 -7.35 50.40
CA ALA A 294 46.30 -7.28 49.14
C ALA A 294 45.89 -8.41 48.17
N ASP A 295 45.68 -9.62 48.68
CA ASP A 295 45.23 -10.76 47.87
C ASP A 295 43.78 -10.62 47.39
N ASP A 296 42.87 -10.11 48.24
CA ASP A 296 41.48 -9.82 47.85
C ASP A 296 41.41 -8.68 46.82
N PHE A 297 42.23 -7.64 47.01
CA PHE A 297 42.39 -6.55 46.04
C PHE A 297 42.92 -7.05 44.69
N ASP A 298 43.96 -7.89 44.68
CA ASP A 298 44.52 -8.51 43.46
C ASP A 298 43.46 -9.31 42.70
N ALA A 299 42.74 -10.19 43.41
CA ALA A 299 41.69 -11.01 42.83
C ALA A 299 40.54 -10.17 42.25
N SER A 300 40.12 -9.13 42.96
CA SER A 300 39.05 -8.22 42.52
C SER A 300 39.46 -7.40 41.30
N VAL A 301 40.66 -6.80 41.31
CA VAL A 301 41.18 -6.02 40.18
C VAL A 301 41.37 -6.91 38.95
N LYS A 302 41.99 -8.08 39.08
CA LYS A 302 42.16 -9.03 37.96
C LYS A 302 40.83 -9.46 37.35
N THR A 303 39.82 -9.71 38.19
CA THR A 303 38.47 -10.05 37.71
C THR A 303 37.85 -8.90 36.91
N LYS A 304 37.96 -7.65 37.40
CA LYS A 304 37.42 -6.47 36.70
C LYS A 304 38.19 -6.13 35.43
N VAL A 305 39.51 -6.23 35.44
CA VAL A 305 40.37 -6.10 34.25
C VAL A 305 39.97 -7.13 33.18
N ALA A 306 39.78 -8.40 33.56
CA ALA A 306 39.34 -9.45 32.63
C ALA A 306 37.94 -9.20 32.06
N GLU A 307 37.01 -8.67 32.87
CA GLU A 307 35.68 -8.24 32.40
C GLU A 307 35.78 -7.11 31.36
N VAL A 308 36.62 -6.10 31.61
CA VAL A 308 36.82 -4.96 30.70
C VAL A 308 37.51 -5.39 29.40
N ASP A 309 38.52 -6.27 29.47
CA ASP A 309 39.19 -6.80 28.27
C ASP A 309 38.22 -7.59 27.39
N LYS A 310 37.43 -8.48 27.98
CA LYS A 310 36.38 -9.23 27.28
C LYS A 310 35.35 -8.31 26.64
N ALA A 311 34.91 -7.27 27.36
CA ALA A 311 33.99 -6.26 26.82
C ALA A 311 34.60 -5.51 25.63
N THR A 312 35.89 -5.16 25.71
CA THR A 312 36.63 -4.42 24.68
C THR A 312 36.82 -5.27 23.41
N ILE A 313 37.12 -6.57 23.56
CA ILE A 313 37.14 -7.53 22.45
C ILE A 313 35.75 -7.61 21.77
N GLY A 314 34.68 -7.69 22.58
CA GLY A 314 33.30 -7.69 22.09
C GLY A 314 32.94 -6.43 21.31
N ILE A 315 33.32 -5.25 21.81
CA ILE A 315 33.12 -3.96 21.14
C ILE A 315 33.87 -3.93 19.81
N ARG A 316 35.14 -4.34 19.78
CA ARG A 316 35.96 -4.36 18.55
C ARG A 316 35.38 -5.29 17.50
N SER A 317 34.95 -6.49 17.89
CA SER A 317 34.32 -7.45 16.97
C SER A 317 33.02 -6.90 16.38
N THR A 318 32.16 -6.32 17.23
CA THR A 318 30.90 -5.69 16.81
C THR A 318 31.15 -4.53 15.86
N ALA A 319 32.14 -3.68 16.16
CA ALA A 319 32.55 -2.60 15.29
C ALA A 319 33.06 -3.14 13.94
N GLN A 320 33.98 -4.10 13.90
CA GLN A 320 34.45 -4.69 12.63
C GLN A 320 33.29 -5.23 11.77
N ALA A 321 32.33 -5.93 12.38
CA ALA A 321 31.14 -6.40 11.70
C ALA A 321 30.27 -5.24 11.16
N MET A 322 30.13 -4.15 11.91
CA MET A 322 29.39 -2.96 11.51
C MET A 322 30.06 -2.21 10.35
N ALA A 323 31.39 -2.10 10.33
CA ALA A 323 32.13 -1.49 9.24
C ALA A 323 31.94 -2.27 7.94
N SER A 324 32.10 -3.60 8.00
CA SER A 324 31.91 -4.48 6.84
C SER A 324 30.46 -4.48 6.32
N ARG A 325 29.46 -4.39 7.23
CA ARG A 325 28.04 -4.23 6.83
C ARG A 325 27.80 -2.88 6.15
N SER A 326 28.39 -1.81 6.67
CA SER A 326 28.25 -0.46 6.11
C SER A 326 28.89 -0.35 4.73
N GLU A 327 30.06 -0.95 4.53
CA GLU A 327 30.74 -1.01 3.23
C GLU A 327 29.89 -1.75 2.19
N ARG A 328 29.38 -2.95 2.52
CA ARG A 328 28.45 -3.67 1.65
C ARG A 328 27.17 -2.89 1.36
N SER A 329 26.62 -2.19 2.35
CA SER A 329 25.45 -1.32 2.18
C SER A 329 25.75 -0.17 1.21
N GLY A 330 26.91 0.46 1.33
CA GLY A 330 27.36 1.51 0.41
C GLY A 330 27.51 1.00 -1.03
N SER A 331 28.17 -0.14 -1.23
CA SER A 331 28.31 -0.76 -2.56
C SER A 331 26.95 -1.10 -3.17
N ARG A 332 26.06 -1.76 -2.42
CA ARG A 332 24.70 -2.08 -2.91
C ARG A 332 23.87 -0.84 -3.21
N SER A 333 24.09 0.25 -2.47
CA SER A 333 23.41 1.52 -2.74
C SER A 333 23.81 2.04 -4.11
N LEU A 334 25.10 1.97 -4.49
CA LEU A 334 25.56 2.38 -5.82
C LEU A 334 24.89 1.56 -6.94
N ASP A 335 24.77 0.24 -6.78
CA ASP A 335 24.10 -0.62 -7.75
C ASP A 335 22.62 -0.24 -7.94
N VAL A 336 21.92 0.04 -6.82
CA VAL A 336 20.51 0.48 -6.84
C VAL A 336 20.39 1.88 -7.47
N GLY A 337 21.33 2.78 -7.20
CA GLY A 337 21.37 4.12 -7.80
C GLY A 337 21.52 4.07 -9.32
N GLU A 338 22.40 3.20 -9.82
CA GLU A 338 22.55 3.01 -11.27
C GLU A 338 21.30 2.39 -11.89
N ALA A 339 20.68 1.40 -11.24
CA ALA A 339 19.41 0.84 -11.70
C ALA A 339 18.30 1.91 -11.77
N ALA A 340 18.22 2.80 -10.77
CA ALA A 340 17.27 3.91 -10.76
C ALA A 340 17.54 4.92 -11.89
N ARG A 341 18.82 5.24 -12.16
CA ARG A 341 19.22 6.10 -13.28
C ARG A 341 18.78 5.49 -14.62
N ILE A 342 19.04 4.20 -14.83
CA ILE A 342 18.63 3.48 -16.04
C ILE A 342 17.11 3.47 -16.18
N SER A 343 16.35 3.25 -15.09
CA SER A 343 14.88 3.30 -15.13
C SER A 343 14.36 4.67 -15.57
N THR A 344 14.98 5.75 -15.12
CA THR A 344 14.61 7.13 -15.53
C THR A 344 14.84 7.34 -17.03
N GLU A 345 15.98 6.87 -17.56
CA GLU A 345 16.30 6.92 -18.98
C GLU A 345 15.30 6.10 -19.82
N ARG A 346 14.93 4.90 -19.35
CA ARG A 346 13.93 4.06 -20.00
C ARG A 346 12.53 4.67 -19.98
N ALA A 347 12.16 5.31 -18.87
CA ALA A 347 10.90 6.04 -18.77
C ALA A 347 10.85 7.19 -19.79
N ALA A 348 11.93 7.95 -19.96
CA ALA A 348 12.00 9.00 -20.97
C ALA A 348 11.80 8.48 -22.40
N VAL A 349 12.44 7.34 -22.74
CA VAL A 349 12.25 6.68 -24.05
C VAL A 349 10.81 6.19 -24.22
N ALA A 350 10.21 5.61 -23.18
CA ALA A 350 8.83 5.16 -23.22
C ALA A 350 7.85 6.34 -23.37
N ALA A 351 8.14 7.49 -22.73
CA ALA A 351 7.33 8.70 -22.85
C ALA A 351 7.33 9.24 -24.29
N GLU A 352 8.49 9.23 -24.95
CA GLU A 352 8.59 9.58 -26.37
C GLU A 352 7.73 8.65 -27.24
N ALA A 353 7.89 7.33 -27.08
CA ALA A 353 7.10 6.35 -27.83
C ALA A 353 5.59 6.52 -27.61
N THR A 354 5.19 6.82 -26.37
CA THR A 354 3.78 7.07 -26.01
C THR A 354 3.26 8.35 -26.66
N ARG A 355 4.09 9.40 -26.77
CA ARG A 355 3.73 10.63 -27.49
C ARG A 355 3.54 10.38 -28.98
N GLN A 356 4.39 9.57 -29.60
CA GLN A 356 4.24 9.16 -31.00
C GLN A 356 2.97 8.34 -31.21
N LEU A 357 2.63 7.43 -30.29
CA LEU A 357 1.36 6.70 -30.33
C LEU A 357 0.15 7.63 -30.21
N ALA A 358 0.20 8.64 -29.34
CA ALA A 358 -0.89 9.61 -29.20
C ALA A 358 -1.13 10.40 -30.51
N LEU A 359 -0.05 10.77 -31.22
CA LEU A 359 -0.14 11.42 -32.52
C LEU A 359 -0.77 10.48 -33.57
N ALA A 360 -0.33 9.23 -33.64
CA ALA A 360 -0.89 8.24 -34.56
C ALA A 360 -2.38 7.96 -34.30
N VAL A 361 -2.79 7.86 -33.03
CA VAL A 361 -4.20 7.68 -32.64
C VAL A 361 -5.05 8.88 -33.09
N ASN A 362 -4.53 10.11 -32.95
CA ASN A 362 -5.22 11.31 -33.40
C ASN A 362 -5.39 11.34 -34.93
N GLU A 363 -4.35 10.97 -35.67
CA GLU A 363 -4.39 10.87 -37.14
C GLU A 363 -5.41 9.83 -37.62
N ILE A 364 -5.47 8.66 -36.97
CA ILE A 364 -6.49 7.64 -37.25
C ILE A 364 -7.89 8.20 -36.96
N ALA A 365 -8.08 8.93 -35.85
CA ALA A 365 -9.37 9.57 -35.53
C ALA A 365 -9.83 10.52 -36.66
N GLN A 366 -8.91 11.32 -37.20
CA GLN A 366 -9.20 12.21 -38.32
C GLN A 366 -9.54 11.45 -39.60
N GLN A 367 -8.79 10.39 -39.93
CA GLN A 367 -9.07 9.56 -41.11
C GLN A 367 -10.42 8.84 -41.05
N VAL A 368 -10.82 8.38 -39.86
CA VAL A 368 -12.14 7.75 -39.64
C VAL A 368 -13.26 8.79 -39.81
N GLY A 369 -13.07 10.00 -39.26
CA GLY A 369 -14.01 11.11 -39.47
C GLY A 369 -14.19 11.44 -40.95
N HIS A 370 -13.08 11.54 -41.69
CA HIS A 370 -13.11 11.79 -43.14
C HIS A 370 -13.77 10.65 -43.93
N SER A 371 -13.51 9.40 -43.57
CA SER A 371 -14.15 8.23 -44.20
C SER A 371 -15.67 8.23 -44.00
N THR A 372 -16.13 8.62 -42.81
CA THR A 372 -17.56 8.76 -42.49
C THR A 372 -18.23 9.85 -43.34
N GLU A 373 -17.55 10.98 -43.55
CA GLU A 373 -18.04 12.05 -44.42
C GLU A 373 -18.15 11.59 -45.89
N ILE A 374 -17.14 10.89 -46.40
CA ILE A 374 -17.17 10.31 -47.76
C ILE A 374 -18.30 9.30 -47.90
N ALA A 375 -18.48 8.41 -46.93
CA ALA A 375 -19.56 7.43 -46.93
C ALA A 375 -20.93 8.12 -47.01
N ARG A 376 -21.16 9.14 -46.19
CA ARG A 376 -22.42 9.91 -46.20
C ARG A 376 -22.69 10.56 -47.55
N LYS A 377 -21.68 11.20 -48.14
CA LYS A 377 -21.79 11.81 -49.48
C LYS A 377 -22.09 10.76 -50.56
N THR A 378 -21.46 9.60 -50.46
CA THR A 378 -21.68 8.50 -51.41
C THR A 378 -23.12 7.98 -51.32
N VAL A 379 -23.72 7.90 -50.12
CA VAL A 379 -25.14 7.55 -49.97
C VAL A 379 -26.05 8.57 -50.67
N GLU A 380 -25.76 9.87 -50.53
CA GLU A 380 -26.51 10.93 -51.22
C GLU A 380 -26.44 10.75 -52.76
N ASP A 381 -25.25 10.52 -53.31
CA ASP A 381 -25.03 10.33 -54.75
C ASP A 381 -25.73 9.04 -55.28
N VAL A 382 -25.67 7.95 -54.52
CA VAL A 382 -26.31 6.68 -54.88
C VAL A 382 -27.84 6.80 -54.84
N ASN A 383 -28.39 7.52 -53.85
CA ASN A 383 -29.83 7.79 -53.79
C ASN A 383 -30.30 8.65 -54.96
N ALA A 384 -29.52 9.67 -55.37
CA ALA A 384 -29.83 10.46 -56.56
C ALA A 384 -29.85 9.59 -57.84
N THR A 385 -28.90 8.66 -57.96
CA THR A 385 -28.85 7.69 -59.06
C THR A 385 -30.07 6.75 -59.04
N ALA A 386 -30.48 6.28 -57.85
CA ALA A 386 -31.68 5.44 -57.69
C ALA A 386 -32.95 6.15 -58.20
N VAL A 387 -33.11 7.44 -57.88
CA VAL A 387 -34.23 8.27 -58.35
C VAL A 387 -34.22 8.41 -59.87
N GLN A 388 -33.05 8.65 -60.49
CA GLN A 388 -32.94 8.71 -61.94
C GLN A 388 -33.30 7.38 -62.62
N MET A 389 -32.87 6.25 -62.04
CA MET A 389 -33.22 4.92 -62.54
C MET A 389 -34.73 4.63 -62.43
N GLN A 390 -35.36 5.06 -61.33
CA GLN A 390 -36.81 4.96 -61.17
C GLN A 390 -37.54 5.75 -62.27
N GLY A 391 -37.06 6.96 -62.56
CA GLY A 391 -37.57 7.80 -63.65
C GLY A 391 -37.42 7.13 -65.02
N LEU A 392 -36.23 6.59 -65.32
CA LEU A 392 -35.98 5.86 -66.57
C LEU A 392 -36.91 4.65 -66.72
N SER A 393 -37.08 3.85 -65.65
CA SER A 393 -38.00 2.71 -65.66
C SER A 393 -39.43 3.15 -65.97
N GLY A 394 -39.87 4.29 -65.43
CA GLY A 394 -41.17 4.88 -65.74
C GLY A 394 -41.30 5.29 -67.21
N SER A 395 -40.29 5.97 -67.76
CA SER A 395 -40.29 6.36 -69.19
C SER A 395 -40.32 5.15 -70.12
N VAL A 396 -39.55 4.10 -69.81
CA VAL A 396 -39.50 2.87 -70.61
C VAL A 396 -40.84 2.11 -70.55
N GLN A 397 -41.51 2.11 -69.39
CA GLN A 397 -42.88 1.58 -69.24
C GLN A 397 -43.86 2.29 -70.20
N SER A 398 -43.84 3.63 -70.23
CA SER A 398 -44.70 4.41 -71.14
C SER A 398 -44.40 4.13 -72.61
N ILE A 399 -43.12 3.95 -72.99
CA ILE A 399 -42.75 3.54 -74.35
C ILE A 399 -43.35 2.17 -74.67
N GLY A 400 -43.30 1.20 -73.74
CA GLY A 400 -43.90 -0.12 -73.92
C GLY A 400 -45.41 -0.07 -74.18
N GLU A 401 -46.14 0.83 -73.50
CA GLU A 401 -47.57 1.06 -73.73
C GLU A 401 -47.84 1.63 -75.13
N ILE A 402 -47.01 2.58 -75.59
CA ILE A 402 -47.11 3.15 -76.95
C ILE A 402 -46.83 2.08 -78.01
N VAL A 403 -45.79 1.26 -77.82
CA VAL A 403 -45.43 0.17 -78.73
C VAL A 403 -46.56 -0.85 -78.84
N LYS A 404 -47.22 -1.20 -77.72
CA LYS A 404 -48.40 -2.06 -77.72
C LYS A 404 -49.54 -1.46 -78.55
N LEU A 405 -49.85 -0.18 -78.35
CA LEU A 405 -50.87 0.54 -79.11
C LEU A 405 -50.56 0.54 -80.62
N ILE A 406 -49.30 0.77 -81.01
CA ILE A 406 -48.87 0.73 -82.41
C ILE A 406 -49.07 -0.66 -83.01
N ASN A 407 -48.76 -1.72 -82.26
CA ASN A 407 -48.96 -3.10 -82.70
C ASN A 407 -50.45 -3.41 -82.90
N ASP A 408 -51.30 -2.97 -81.98
CA ASP A 408 -52.77 -3.10 -82.09
C ASP A 408 -53.30 -2.36 -83.33
N ILE A 409 -52.81 -1.15 -83.61
CA ILE A 409 -53.15 -0.38 -84.82
C ILE A 409 -52.68 -1.11 -86.08
N ALA A 410 -51.47 -1.66 -86.09
CA ALA A 410 -50.94 -2.42 -87.22
C ALA A 410 -51.77 -3.69 -87.49
N ALA A 411 -52.15 -4.42 -86.44
CA ALA A 411 -53.03 -5.59 -86.54
C ALA A 411 -54.41 -5.23 -87.09
N GLN A 412 -55.01 -4.14 -86.60
CA GLN A 412 -56.29 -3.62 -87.09
C GLN A 412 -56.20 -3.16 -88.56
N THR A 413 -55.11 -2.51 -88.94
CA THR A 413 -54.85 -2.05 -90.31
C THR A 413 -54.68 -3.23 -91.26
N ASN A 414 -53.98 -4.30 -90.83
CA ASN A 414 -53.85 -5.53 -91.58
C ASN A 414 -55.21 -6.23 -91.80
N LEU A 415 -56.09 -6.22 -90.79
CA LEU A 415 -57.46 -6.73 -90.88
C LEU A 415 -58.32 -5.90 -91.85
N LEU A 416 -58.23 -4.57 -91.79
CA LEU A 416 -58.92 -3.67 -92.72
C LEU A 416 -58.44 -3.88 -94.16
N ALA A 417 -57.13 -3.99 -94.37
CA ALA A 417 -56.52 -4.25 -95.66
C ALA A 417 -56.92 -5.62 -96.22
N LEU A 418 -57.04 -6.64 -95.36
CA LEU A 418 -57.55 -7.96 -95.74
C LEU A 418 -59.01 -7.87 -96.21
N ASN A 419 -59.88 -7.19 -95.46
CA ASN A 419 -61.28 -6.98 -95.83
C ASN A 419 -61.39 -6.22 -97.17
N ALA A 420 -60.57 -5.18 -97.37
CA ALA A 420 -60.49 -4.46 -98.63
C ALA A 420 -60.00 -5.33 -99.80
N THR A 421 -59.05 -6.24 -99.55
CA THR A 421 -58.57 -7.21 -100.56
C THR A 421 -59.68 -8.18 -100.96
N ILE A 422 -60.49 -8.65 -99.99
CA ILE A 422 -61.65 -9.51 -100.24
C ILE A 422 -62.68 -8.79 -101.11
N GLU A 423 -63.02 -7.54 -100.77
CA GLU A 423 -64.03 -6.79 -101.52
C GLU A 423 -63.53 -6.39 -102.92
N ALA A 424 -62.24 -6.08 -103.06
CA ALA A 424 -61.61 -5.85 -104.36
C ALA A 424 -61.62 -7.11 -105.24
N ALA A 425 -61.41 -8.30 -104.67
CA ALA A 425 -61.56 -9.57 -105.40
C ALA A 425 -63.02 -9.82 -105.81
N ARG A 426 -63.99 -9.40 -104.98
CA ARG A 426 -65.43 -9.51 -105.23
C ARG A 426 -65.92 -8.62 -106.37
N ALA A 427 -65.26 -7.46 -106.57
CA ALA A 427 -65.54 -6.52 -107.66
C ALA A 427 -64.98 -6.95 -109.03
N GLY A 428 -64.23 -8.06 -109.12
CA GLY A 428 -63.70 -8.58 -110.39
C GLY A 428 -62.69 -7.64 -111.07
N GLU A 429 -62.75 -7.49 -112.40
CA GLU A 429 -61.83 -6.66 -113.19
C GLU A 429 -61.80 -5.17 -112.74
N ALA A 430 -62.93 -4.65 -112.25
CA ALA A 430 -63.03 -3.26 -111.77
C ALA A 430 -62.26 -3.00 -110.45
N GLY A 431 -61.97 -4.06 -109.67
CA GLY A 431 -61.31 -3.98 -108.37
C GLY A 431 -59.79 -4.12 -108.40
N LYS A 432 -59.16 -4.40 -109.56
CA LYS A 432 -57.71 -4.70 -109.65
C LYS A 432 -56.81 -3.63 -109.06
N GLY A 433 -57.08 -2.34 -109.33
CA GLY A 433 -56.30 -1.24 -108.77
C GLY A 433 -56.42 -1.13 -107.24
N PHE A 434 -57.64 -1.37 -106.71
CA PHE A 434 -57.91 -1.41 -105.28
C PHE A 434 -57.24 -2.61 -104.60
N ALA A 435 -57.20 -3.76 -105.26
CA ALA A 435 -56.54 -4.96 -104.75
C ALA A 435 -55.03 -4.77 -104.55
N VAL A 436 -54.36 -4.04 -105.46
CA VAL A 436 -52.93 -3.70 -105.32
C VAL A 436 -52.69 -2.80 -104.12
N VAL A 437 -53.49 -1.74 -103.97
CA VAL A 437 -53.39 -0.82 -102.81
C VAL A 437 -53.65 -1.56 -101.50
N ALA A 438 -54.70 -2.40 -101.45
CA ALA A 438 -55.01 -3.21 -100.27
C ALA A 438 -53.88 -4.20 -99.93
N GLY A 439 -53.25 -4.81 -100.94
CA GLY A 439 -52.06 -5.65 -100.77
C GLY A 439 -50.86 -4.88 -100.22
N GLU A 440 -50.62 -3.66 -100.69
CA GLU A 440 -49.53 -2.81 -100.22
C GLU A 440 -49.75 -2.34 -98.78
N VAL A 441 -50.97 -1.91 -98.43
CA VAL A 441 -51.35 -1.57 -97.05
C VAL A 441 -51.20 -2.77 -96.13
N LYS A 442 -51.59 -3.97 -96.58
CA LYS A 442 -51.40 -5.23 -95.84
C LYS A 442 -49.92 -5.52 -95.60
N ASN A 443 -49.06 -5.33 -96.60
CA ASN A 443 -47.61 -5.50 -96.45
C ASN A 443 -47.01 -4.49 -95.48
N LEU A 444 -47.39 -3.22 -95.59
CA LEU A 444 -46.92 -2.14 -94.71
C LEU A 444 -47.36 -2.39 -93.26
N ALA A 445 -48.59 -2.85 -93.04
CA ALA A 445 -49.08 -3.24 -91.72
C ALA A 445 -48.27 -4.41 -91.13
N ASN A 446 -47.94 -5.43 -91.93
CA ASN A 446 -47.10 -6.55 -91.48
C ASN A 446 -45.65 -6.12 -91.19
N GLN A 447 -45.07 -5.20 -91.99
CA GLN A 447 -43.75 -4.61 -91.70
C GLN A 447 -43.79 -3.81 -90.40
N THR A 448 -44.84 -3.02 -90.20
CA THR A 448 -45.04 -2.23 -88.98
C THR A 448 -45.13 -3.16 -87.78
N ALA A 449 -45.95 -4.20 -87.83
CA ALA A 449 -46.07 -5.19 -86.73
C ALA A 449 -44.72 -5.82 -86.38
N ARG A 450 -43.93 -6.25 -87.37
CA ARG A 450 -42.58 -6.81 -87.14
C ARG A 450 -41.63 -5.81 -86.50
N ALA A 451 -41.58 -4.58 -87.02
CA ALA A 451 -40.73 -3.53 -86.44
C ALA A 451 -41.14 -3.20 -85.00
N THR A 452 -42.45 -3.23 -84.72
CA THR A 452 -42.99 -2.98 -83.38
C THR A 452 -42.63 -4.12 -82.41
N ASP A 453 -42.63 -5.37 -82.88
CA ASP A 453 -42.16 -6.55 -82.12
C ASP A 453 -40.68 -6.44 -81.75
N ASP A 454 -39.83 -6.01 -82.70
CA ASP A 454 -38.41 -5.78 -82.45
C ASP A 454 -38.17 -4.67 -81.42
N ILE A 455 -38.94 -3.57 -81.47
CA ILE A 455 -38.90 -2.50 -80.46
C ILE A 455 -39.40 -3.03 -79.10
N ALA A 456 -40.47 -3.83 -79.07
CA ALA A 456 -40.98 -4.42 -77.83
C ALA A 456 -39.93 -5.29 -77.12
N ARG A 457 -39.14 -6.05 -77.91
CA ARG A 457 -37.99 -6.81 -77.39
C ARG A 457 -36.93 -5.87 -76.79
N GLN A 458 -36.53 -4.82 -77.49
CA GLN A 458 -35.55 -3.85 -76.97
C GLN A 458 -36.03 -3.13 -75.70
N VAL A 459 -37.30 -2.73 -75.64
CA VAL A 459 -37.91 -2.13 -74.45
C VAL A 459 -37.85 -3.09 -73.27
N SER A 460 -38.15 -4.38 -73.49
CA SER A 460 -38.07 -5.41 -72.45
C SER A 460 -36.64 -5.59 -71.94
N GLU A 461 -35.65 -5.62 -72.83
CA GLU A 461 -34.22 -5.69 -72.46
C GLU A 461 -33.78 -4.47 -71.63
N ILE A 462 -34.22 -3.27 -72.01
CA ILE A 462 -33.93 -2.03 -71.26
C ILE A 462 -34.59 -2.05 -69.87
N GLN A 463 -35.85 -2.51 -69.76
CA GLN A 463 -36.52 -2.66 -68.47
C GLN A 463 -35.79 -3.65 -67.56
N GLU A 464 -35.38 -4.79 -68.09
CA GLU A 464 -34.65 -5.81 -67.33
C GLU A 464 -33.28 -5.28 -66.87
N SER A 465 -32.55 -4.59 -67.76
CA SER A 465 -31.30 -3.92 -67.42
C SER A 465 -31.49 -2.88 -66.32
N SER A 466 -32.56 -2.07 -66.40
CA SER A 466 -32.89 -1.06 -65.39
C SER A 466 -33.21 -1.68 -64.03
N ARG A 467 -33.94 -2.80 -64.01
CA ARG A 467 -34.22 -3.57 -62.78
C ARG A 467 -32.93 -4.12 -62.15
N ARG A 468 -32.03 -4.70 -62.96
CA ARG A 468 -30.73 -5.19 -62.48
C ARG A 468 -29.85 -4.07 -61.92
N MET A 469 -29.89 -2.88 -62.54
CA MET A 469 -29.18 -1.70 -62.04
C MET A 469 -29.72 -1.24 -60.68
N GLY A 470 -31.06 -1.21 -60.51
CA GLY A 470 -31.69 -0.88 -59.22
C GLY A 470 -31.30 -1.86 -58.09
N ALA A 471 -31.24 -3.16 -58.40
CA ALA A 471 -30.75 -4.16 -57.45
C ALA A 471 -29.27 -3.93 -57.07
N SER A 472 -28.42 -3.58 -58.05
CA SER A 472 -27.00 -3.29 -57.81
C SER A 472 -26.81 -2.04 -56.96
N ILE A 473 -27.61 -0.99 -57.19
CA ILE A 473 -27.65 0.23 -56.38
C ILE A 473 -27.98 -0.09 -54.92
N THR A 474 -28.98 -0.95 -54.69
CA THR A 474 -29.36 -1.37 -53.33
C THR A 474 -28.20 -2.09 -52.64
N GLY A 475 -27.50 -2.98 -53.34
CA GLY A 475 -26.30 -3.65 -52.82
C GLY A 475 -25.17 -2.67 -52.46
N VAL A 476 -24.96 -1.61 -53.26
CA VAL A 476 -24.00 -0.56 -52.95
C VAL A 476 -24.39 0.21 -51.68
N VAL A 477 -25.67 0.54 -51.49
CA VAL A 477 -26.15 1.19 -50.26
C VAL A 477 -25.88 0.33 -49.02
N ASP A 478 -26.08 -0.98 -49.10
CA ASP A 478 -25.83 -1.88 -47.98
C ASP A 478 -24.32 -2.01 -47.65
N ILE A 479 -23.45 -1.98 -48.65
CA ILE A 479 -21.99 -1.91 -48.45
C ILE A 479 -21.61 -0.60 -47.74
N ILE A 480 -22.19 0.53 -48.15
CA ILE A 480 -21.89 1.83 -47.53
C ILE A 480 -22.41 1.88 -46.08
N ARG A 481 -23.59 1.31 -45.80
CA ARG A 481 -24.08 1.18 -44.42
C ARG A 481 -23.13 0.33 -43.56
N SER A 482 -22.62 -0.76 -44.11
CA SER A 482 -21.62 -1.59 -43.42
C SER A 482 -20.32 -0.80 -43.15
N LEU A 483 -19.89 0.06 -44.08
CA LEU A 483 -18.73 0.95 -43.88
C LEU A 483 -18.96 1.98 -42.78
N ASP A 484 -20.17 2.53 -42.65
CA ASP A 484 -20.54 3.46 -41.57
C ASP A 484 -20.50 2.77 -40.19
N GLU A 485 -21.05 1.55 -40.09
CA GLU A 485 -20.98 0.73 -38.86
C GLU A 485 -19.54 0.41 -38.46
N ILE A 486 -18.69 0.01 -39.42
CA ILE A 486 -17.26 -0.25 -39.19
C ILE A 486 -16.55 1.03 -38.74
N SER A 487 -16.81 2.16 -39.39
CA SER A 487 -16.21 3.45 -39.04
C SER A 487 -16.59 3.88 -37.62
N SER A 488 -17.85 3.69 -37.23
CA SER A 488 -18.31 3.94 -35.87
C SER A 488 -17.62 3.03 -34.84
N ALA A 489 -17.39 1.76 -35.18
CA ALA A 489 -16.68 0.83 -34.30
C ALA A 489 -15.20 1.24 -34.14
N ILE A 490 -14.54 1.64 -35.22
CA ILE A 490 -13.15 2.14 -35.18
C ILE A 490 -13.08 3.43 -34.35
N ALA A 491 -14.00 4.37 -34.54
CA ALA A 491 -14.03 5.61 -33.76
C ALA A 491 -14.11 5.35 -32.24
N SER A 492 -14.96 4.40 -31.83
CA SER A 492 -15.05 3.97 -30.43
C SER A 492 -13.75 3.34 -29.93
N ALA A 493 -13.13 2.47 -30.72
CA ALA A 493 -11.84 1.85 -30.38
C ALA A 493 -10.70 2.89 -30.27
N VAL A 494 -10.69 3.89 -31.14
CA VAL A 494 -9.73 5.01 -31.12
C VAL A 494 -9.89 5.85 -29.86
N GLN A 495 -11.13 6.15 -29.44
CA GLN A 495 -11.37 6.85 -28.16
C GLN A 495 -10.86 6.06 -26.95
N GLN A 496 -11.04 4.73 -26.95
CA GLN A 496 -10.50 3.86 -25.91
C GLN A 496 -8.96 3.84 -25.93
N GLN A 497 -8.34 3.77 -27.11
CA GLN A 497 -6.89 3.82 -27.25
C GLN A 497 -6.31 5.16 -26.80
N GLU A 498 -6.98 6.27 -27.07
CA GLU A 498 -6.58 7.61 -26.62
C GLU A 498 -6.58 7.70 -25.09
N ALA A 499 -7.62 7.16 -24.43
CA ALA A 499 -7.67 7.07 -22.97
C ALA A 499 -6.54 6.21 -22.40
N ALA A 500 -6.31 5.02 -22.98
CA ALA A 500 -5.23 4.12 -22.55
C ALA A 500 -3.84 4.74 -22.75
N THR A 501 -3.63 5.47 -23.83
CA THR A 501 -2.33 6.12 -24.13
C THR A 501 -2.05 7.26 -23.16
N ARG A 502 -3.09 8.04 -22.77
CA ARG A 502 -2.96 9.03 -21.69
C ARG A 502 -2.61 8.40 -20.35
N GLU A 503 -3.24 7.28 -20.01
CA GLU A 503 -2.95 6.55 -18.77
C GLU A 503 -1.52 6.01 -18.76
N ILE A 504 -1.06 5.42 -19.88
CA ILE A 504 0.32 4.97 -20.05
C ILE A 504 1.30 6.14 -19.87
N ALA A 505 1.02 7.30 -20.47
CA ALA A 505 1.87 8.48 -20.32
C ALA A 505 1.98 8.93 -18.85
N SER A 506 0.86 8.94 -18.13
CA SER A 506 0.83 9.26 -16.70
C SER A 506 1.64 8.25 -15.87
N ASN A 507 1.50 6.96 -16.13
CA ASN A 507 2.23 5.91 -15.43
C ASN A 507 3.74 6.01 -15.68
N ILE A 508 4.16 6.37 -16.89
CA ILE A 508 5.57 6.56 -17.22
C ILE A 508 6.16 7.75 -16.45
N ASP A 509 5.43 8.86 -16.35
CA ASP A 509 5.84 10.03 -15.56
C ASP A 509 6.00 9.67 -14.07
N GLU A 510 5.05 8.91 -13.52
CA GLU A 510 5.11 8.43 -12.14
C GLU A 510 6.33 7.52 -11.91
N VAL A 511 6.62 6.58 -12.83
CA VAL A 511 7.80 5.72 -12.75
C VAL A 511 9.10 6.53 -12.78
N ALA A 512 9.17 7.58 -13.62
CA ALA A 512 10.34 8.46 -13.67
C ALA A 512 10.53 9.20 -12.34
N HIS A 513 9.44 9.73 -11.76
CA HIS A 513 9.48 10.38 -10.45
C HIS A 513 9.87 9.43 -9.32
N GLN A 514 9.35 8.21 -9.31
CA GLN A 514 9.71 7.19 -8.32
C GLN A 514 11.19 6.80 -8.45
N ALA A 515 11.71 6.63 -9.67
CA ALA A 515 13.12 6.34 -9.91
C ALA A 515 14.04 7.48 -9.42
N ASP A 516 13.67 8.74 -9.66
CA ASP A 516 14.40 9.91 -9.11
C ASP A 516 14.40 9.92 -7.57
N ALA A 517 13.26 9.64 -6.94
CA ALA A 517 13.15 9.55 -5.48
C ALA A 517 14.02 8.41 -4.89
N VAL A 518 14.07 7.25 -5.56
CA VAL A 518 14.97 6.15 -5.19
C VAL A 518 16.43 6.57 -5.31
N SER A 519 16.80 7.26 -6.39
CA SER A 519 18.17 7.76 -6.60
C SER A 519 18.63 8.71 -5.48
N LYS A 520 17.75 9.63 -5.06
CA LYS A 520 18.00 10.51 -3.90
C LYS A 520 18.17 9.74 -2.60
N SER A 521 17.27 8.80 -2.34
CA SER A 521 17.30 7.95 -1.13
C SER A 521 18.57 7.10 -1.06
N VAL A 522 19.03 6.60 -2.21
CA VAL A 522 20.29 5.88 -2.36
C VAL A 522 21.49 6.79 -2.03
N GLY A 523 21.47 8.04 -2.49
CA GLY A 523 22.52 9.03 -2.16
C GLY A 523 22.62 9.26 -0.65
N GLU A 524 21.48 9.41 0.02
CA GLU A 524 21.41 9.55 1.49
C GLU A 524 21.90 8.29 2.21
N LEU A 525 21.48 7.10 1.76
CA LEU A 525 21.90 5.83 2.34
C LEU A 525 23.40 5.57 2.19
N SER A 526 23.97 5.91 1.03
CA SER A 526 25.41 5.84 0.77
C SER A 526 26.18 6.75 1.74
N LYS A 527 25.72 7.99 1.92
CA LYS A 527 26.31 8.94 2.88
C LYS A 527 26.20 8.43 4.32
N ALA A 528 25.05 7.91 4.74
CA ALA A 528 24.85 7.36 6.07
C ALA A 528 25.73 6.13 6.33
N SER A 529 25.89 5.27 5.32
CA SER A 529 26.78 4.10 5.38
C SER A 529 28.25 4.53 5.54
N ALA A 530 28.68 5.56 4.80
CA ALA A 530 30.03 6.12 4.93
C ALA A 530 30.28 6.73 6.33
N LEU A 531 29.32 7.49 6.87
CA LEU A 531 29.40 8.04 8.24
C LEU A 531 29.45 6.94 9.30
N THR A 532 28.66 5.88 9.12
CA THR A 532 28.66 4.71 10.03
C THR A 532 30.02 4.01 9.98
N CYS A 533 30.58 3.79 8.79
CA CYS A 533 31.92 3.21 8.64
C CYS A 533 32.98 4.05 9.37
N ALA A 534 32.99 5.38 9.17
CA ALA A 534 33.90 6.28 9.86
C ALA A 534 33.72 6.27 11.40
N GLY A 535 32.47 6.26 11.89
CA GLY A 535 32.17 6.13 13.32
C GLY A 535 32.67 4.82 13.91
N THR A 536 32.54 3.74 13.14
CA THR A 536 32.98 2.41 13.52
C THR A 536 34.50 2.30 13.62
N VAL A 537 35.23 2.91 12.68
CA VAL A 537 36.70 2.99 12.74
C VAL A 537 37.15 3.73 14.01
N ARG A 538 36.45 4.80 14.42
CA ARG A 538 36.73 5.49 15.70
C ARG A 538 36.48 4.61 16.92
N VAL A 539 35.43 3.79 16.91
CA VAL A 539 35.14 2.83 17.98
C VAL A 539 36.23 1.76 18.08
N ILE A 540 36.72 1.24 16.94
CA ILE A 540 37.84 0.29 16.90
C ILE A 540 39.09 0.90 17.54
N TRP A 541 39.41 2.16 17.21
CA TRP A 541 40.53 2.88 17.80
C TRP A 541 40.36 3.13 19.30
N SER A 542 39.15 3.49 19.74
CA SER A 542 38.84 3.71 21.16
C SER A 542 38.96 2.42 21.97
N ALA A 543 38.45 1.31 21.43
CA ALA A 543 38.61 -0.02 22.02
C ALA A 543 40.09 -0.41 22.12
N LYS A 544 40.89 -0.18 21.07
CA LYS A 544 42.33 -0.42 21.09
C LYS A 544 43.05 0.40 22.17
N SER A 545 42.67 1.67 22.34
CA SER A 545 43.20 2.53 23.39
C SER A 545 42.83 2.02 24.79
N LEU A 546 41.60 1.52 24.96
CA LEU A 546 41.13 0.98 26.24
C LEU A 546 41.91 -0.28 26.63
N THR A 547 42.16 -1.20 25.69
CA THR A 547 43.02 -2.38 25.93
C THR A 547 44.40 -1.95 26.43
N SER A 548 45.03 -0.94 25.81
CA SER A 548 46.33 -0.43 26.28
C SER A 548 46.29 0.15 27.70
N VAL A 549 45.19 0.78 28.10
CA VAL A 549 45.01 1.31 29.47
C VAL A 549 44.82 0.17 30.47
N VAL A 550 44.07 -0.87 30.08
CA VAL A 550 43.84 -2.08 30.89
C VAL A 550 45.16 -2.85 31.12
N ASP A 551 45.99 -2.99 30.09
CA ASP A 551 47.33 -3.59 30.19
C ASP A 551 48.23 -2.79 31.15
N SER A 552 48.21 -1.46 31.05
CA SER A 552 48.99 -0.58 31.94
C SER A 552 48.51 -0.65 33.39
N LEU A 553 47.19 -0.72 33.63
CA LEU A 553 46.62 -0.81 34.98
C LEU A 553 47.00 -2.14 35.65
N THR A 554 47.02 -3.23 34.88
CA THR A 554 47.45 -4.54 35.36
C THR A 554 48.91 -4.50 35.80
N GLY A 555 49.79 -3.90 34.98
CA GLY A 555 51.21 -3.74 35.31
C GLY A 555 51.46 -2.85 36.53
N GLU A 556 50.70 -1.76 36.72
CA GLU A 556 50.85 -0.89 37.90
C GLU A 556 50.34 -1.59 39.17
N THR A 557 49.26 -2.38 39.06
CA THR A 557 48.70 -3.17 40.16
C THR A 557 49.69 -4.25 40.63
N ASP A 558 50.30 -4.99 39.70
CA ASP A 558 51.31 -5.99 40.01
C ASP A 558 52.52 -5.36 40.74
N ASN A 559 52.98 -4.19 40.28
CA ASN A 559 54.06 -3.45 40.93
C ASN A 559 53.70 -2.90 42.32
N PHE A 560 52.45 -2.50 42.53
CA PHE A 560 51.96 -2.09 43.85
C PHE A 560 51.95 -3.26 44.83
N LEU A 561 51.42 -4.41 44.41
CA LEU A 561 51.34 -5.62 45.24
C LEU A 561 52.73 -6.16 45.61
N LEU A 562 53.71 -6.08 44.71
CA LEU A 562 55.10 -6.40 45.01
C LEU A 562 55.68 -5.52 46.12
N ARG A 563 55.33 -4.24 46.16
CA ARG A 563 55.78 -3.28 47.20
C ARG A 563 55.09 -3.49 48.55
N VAL A 564 53.85 -3.95 48.57
CA VAL A 564 53.08 -4.22 49.80
C VAL A 564 53.51 -5.55 50.46
N ARG A 565 54.03 -6.49 49.67
CA ARG A 565 54.49 -7.81 50.13
C ARG A 565 55.95 -7.83 50.61
N GLN A 566 56.71 -6.76 50.36
CA GLN A 566 58.06 -6.52 50.90
C GLN A 566 57.97 -5.75 52.22
#